data_AF-C1J1W5-F1
#
_entry.id   AF-C1J1W5-F1
#
_cell.length_a   1.000
_cell.length_b   1.000
_cell.length_c   1.000
_cell.angle_alpha   90.00
_cell.angle_beta   90.00
_cell.angle_gamma   90.00
#
_symmetry.space_group_name_H-M   'P 1'
#
loop_
_entity.id
_entity.type
_entity.pdbx_description
1 polymer ?
#
loop_
_entity_poly.entity_id
_entity_poly.type
_entity_poly.pdbx_seq_one_letter_code
_entity_poly.pdbx_strand_id
1 'polypeptide(L)'
;YTLPGPPPIPKKNLLVVSVLLGGSVFFNFVLVGVVSFAFFFIYHNKFTRTPQVERAVQSNLRCFSYKELMEATNGFKEEQGRGAFGIVYKGLTQIGSGVPVAIKKVDRFVKESDKEFKTEVDVIGFCDEGQHRMLVYEFLSNGALASFLFGDVKLSWNQRTQIAFGIARGLLYLHDECSTQIIHCDIKPQNILLDEHY
;
A
#
# COMPACT_ATOMS: atom_id res chain seq x y z
N TYR A 1 25.77 -64.79 52.93
CA TYR A 1 24.46 -64.86 52.26
C TYR A 1 24.39 -63.75 51.22
N THR A 2 24.60 -64.08 49.95
CA THR A 2 24.44 -63.14 48.83
C THR A 2 23.00 -63.22 48.32
N LEU A 3 22.29 -62.10 48.33
CA LEU A 3 20.91 -62.00 47.84
C LEU A 3 20.85 -62.25 46.32
N PRO A 4 19.80 -62.89 45.78
CA PRO A 4 19.63 -63.07 44.35
C PRO A 4 19.39 -61.72 43.66
N GLY A 5 20.09 -61.47 42.56
CA GLY A 5 19.91 -60.28 41.74
C GLY A 5 18.53 -60.26 41.05
N PRO A 6 18.00 -59.07 40.72
CA PRO A 6 16.67 -58.93 40.14
C PRO A 6 16.55 -59.66 38.79
N PRO A 7 15.37 -60.21 38.47
CA PRO A 7 15.17 -60.95 37.22
C PRO A 7 15.37 -60.05 35.99
N PRO A 8 15.97 -60.57 34.90
CA PRO A 8 16.19 -59.80 33.68
C PRO A 8 14.86 -59.39 33.04
N ILE A 9 14.75 -58.11 32.71
CA ILE A 9 13.53 -57.53 32.12
C ILE A 9 13.29 -58.15 30.73
N PRO A 10 12.05 -58.56 30.38
CA PRO A 10 11.75 -59.16 29.08
C PRO A 10 12.02 -58.18 27.93
N LYS A 11 12.86 -58.57 26.96
CA LYS A 11 13.23 -57.73 25.80
C LYS A 11 12.03 -57.20 24.99
N LYS A 12 10.90 -57.91 24.98
CA LYS A 12 9.65 -57.48 24.34
C LYS A 12 9.05 -56.22 24.99
N ASN A 13 9.14 -56.10 26.31
CA ASN A 13 8.62 -54.94 27.03
C ASN A 13 9.47 -53.70 26.77
N LEU A 14 10.78 -53.86 26.61
CA LEU A 14 11.70 -52.77 26.28
C LEU A 14 11.45 -52.21 24.87
N LEU A 15 11.18 -53.09 23.88
CA LEU A 15 10.86 -52.69 22.52
C LEU A 15 9.54 -51.90 22.45
N VAL A 16 8.49 -52.38 23.12
CA VAL A 16 7.18 -51.71 23.16
C VAL A 16 7.28 -50.32 23.79
N VAL A 17 8.01 -50.20 24.91
CA VAL A 17 8.23 -48.91 25.58
C VAL A 17 9.01 -47.94 24.67
N SER A 18 10.03 -48.41 23.95
CA SER A 18 10.81 -47.56 23.03
C SER A 18 10.01 -47.05 21.84
N VAL A 19 9.11 -47.88 21.27
CA VAL A 19 8.25 -47.50 20.15
C VAL A 19 7.18 -46.50 20.58
N LEU A 20 6.59 -46.69 21.77
CA LEU A 20 5.59 -45.76 22.31
C LEU A 20 6.20 -44.38 22.64
N LEU A 21 7.41 -44.36 23.21
CA LEU A 21 8.11 -43.11 23.51
C LEU A 21 8.55 -42.37 22.23
N GLY A 22 9.11 -43.09 21.25
CA GLY A 22 9.55 -42.51 19.98
C GLY A 22 8.40 -41.91 19.17
N GLY A 23 7.26 -42.60 19.10
CA GLY A 23 6.07 -42.10 18.40
C GLY A 23 5.52 -40.82 19.04
N SER A 24 5.41 -40.78 20.37
CA SER A 24 4.94 -39.61 21.11
C SER A 24 5.80 -38.37 20.84
N VAL A 25 7.13 -38.52 20.85
CA VAL A 25 8.04 -37.39 20.57
C VAL A 25 7.85 -36.87 19.16
N PHE A 26 7.74 -37.75 18.16
CA PHE A 26 7.52 -37.36 16.77
C PHE A 26 6.22 -36.57 16.58
N PHE A 27 5.10 -37.03 17.15
CA PHE A 27 3.82 -36.33 17.07
C PHE A 27 3.86 -34.94 17.72
N ASN A 28 4.54 -34.79 18.85
CA ASN A 28 4.70 -33.49 19.51
C ASN A 28 5.52 -32.51 18.65
N PHE A 29 6.60 -32.96 18.02
CA PHE A 29 7.39 -32.10 17.11
C PHE A 29 6.58 -31.66 15.89
N VAL A 30 5.79 -32.56 15.28
CA VAL A 30 4.91 -32.21 14.16
C VAL A 30 3.85 -31.20 14.60
N LEU A 31 3.23 -31.41 15.76
CA LEU A 31 2.22 -30.49 16.30
C LEU A 31 2.79 -29.09 16.53
N VAL A 32 3.97 -28.99 17.16
CA VAL A 32 4.65 -27.70 17.38
C VAL A 32 5.00 -27.02 16.06
N GLY A 33 5.45 -27.78 15.06
CA GLY A 33 5.73 -27.27 13.72
C GLY A 33 4.50 -26.67 13.05
N VAL A 34 3.36 -27.38 13.08
CA VAL A 34 2.10 -26.91 12.51
C VAL A 34 1.57 -25.68 13.23
N VAL A 35 1.60 -25.67 14.57
CA VAL A 35 1.16 -24.51 15.37
C VAL A 35 2.04 -23.30 15.09
N SER A 36 3.36 -23.47 15.03
CA SER A 36 4.31 -22.38 14.74
C SER A 36 4.12 -21.83 13.33
N PHE A 37 3.90 -22.69 12.34
CA PHE A 37 3.63 -22.28 10.96
C PHE A 37 2.29 -21.54 10.85
N ALA A 38 1.24 -22.03 11.51
CA ALA A 38 -0.06 -21.36 11.56
C ALA A 38 0.06 -20.00 12.26
N PHE A 39 0.78 -19.91 13.38
CA PHE A 39 1.04 -18.64 14.07
C PHE A 39 1.82 -17.66 13.21
N PHE A 40 2.87 -18.13 12.53
CA PHE A 40 3.65 -17.32 11.60
C PHE A 40 2.78 -16.79 10.45
N PHE A 41 1.95 -17.65 9.86
CA PHE A 41 1.06 -17.27 8.76
C PHE A 41 -0.02 -16.29 9.21
N ILE A 42 -0.65 -16.53 10.37
CA ILE A 42 -1.64 -15.63 10.97
C ILE A 42 -0.99 -14.29 11.34
N TYR A 43 0.18 -14.30 11.99
CA TYR A 43 0.89 -13.09 12.39
C TYR A 43 1.31 -12.26 11.16
N HIS A 44 1.87 -12.92 10.13
CA HIS A 44 2.28 -12.26 8.90
C HIS A 44 1.07 -11.69 8.13
N ASN A 45 -0.07 -12.39 8.13
CA ASN A 45 -1.28 -11.95 7.44
C ASN A 45 -2.06 -10.87 8.24
N LYS A 46 -1.93 -10.85 9.57
CA LYS A 46 -2.57 -9.84 10.44
C LYS A 46 -1.75 -8.54 10.49
N PHE A 47 -0.43 -8.62 10.45
CA PHE A 47 0.45 -7.45 10.45
C PHE A 47 0.30 -6.60 9.17
N THR A 48 0.00 -7.22 8.03
CA THR A 48 -0.25 -6.50 6.77
C THR A 48 -1.62 -5.84 6.69
N ARG A 49 -2.66 -6.39 7.36
CA ARG A 49 -4.05 -5.93 7.21
C ARG A 49 -4.53 -4.95 8.28
N THR A 50 -4.09 -5.06 9.53
CA THR A 50 -4.76 -4.39 10.66
C THR A 50 -4.39 -2.91 10.90
N PRO A 51 -3.14 -2.44 10.70
CA PRO A 51 -2.78 -1.05 11.04
C PRO A 51 -3.23 0.02 10.02
N GLN A 52 -3.58 -0.37 8.79
CA GLN A 52 -3.90 0.56 7.70
C GLN A 52 -5.40 0.74 7.49
N VAL A 53 -6.21 -0.33 7.67
CA VAL A 53 -7.67 -0.25 7.62
C VAL A 53 -8.20 0.66 8.74
N GLU A 54 -7.60 0.61 9.93
CA GLU A 54 -7.96 1.50 11.04
C GLU A 54 -7.64 2.99 10.75
N ARG A 55 -6.60 3.28 9.95
CA ARG A 55 -6.28 4.65 9.50
C ARG A 55 -7.20 5.14 8.39
N ALA A 56 -7.56 4.27 7.45
CA ALA A 56 -8.49 4.60 6.36
C ALA A 56 -9.88 4.99 6.87
N VAL A 57 -10.32 4.35 7.96
CA VAL A 57 -11.60 4.62 8.64
C VAL A 57 -11.62 6.01 9.31
N GLN A 58 -10.46 6.60 9.65
CA GLN A 58 -10.39 7.95 10.24
C GLN A 58 -10.40 9.10 9.22
N SER A 59 -10.21 8.82 7.92
CA SER A 59 -10.00 9.87 6.90
C SER A 59 -10.90 9.78 5.67
N ASN A 60 -11.99 9.00 5.70
CA ASN A 60 -12.85 8.70 4.54
C ASN A 60 -12.10 8.08 3.33
N LEU A 61 -10.86 7.61 3.52
CA LEU A 61 -10.06 6.99 2.46
C LEU A 61 -10.62 5.60 2.14
N ARG A 62 -10.86 5.33 0.85
CA ARG A 62 -11.28 4.00 0.42
C ARG A 62 -10.09 3.08 0.21
N CYS A 63 -10.19 1.84 0.72
CA CYS A 63 -9.27 0.77 0.37
C CYS A 63 -9.80 0.02 -0.87
N PHE A 64 -9.06 0.07 -1.96
CA PHE A 64 -9.35 -0.62 -3.21
C PHE A 64 -8.58 -1.94 -3.31
N SER A 65 -9.17 -2.94 -3.97
CA SER A 65 -8.43 -4.14 -4.37
C SER A 65 -7.63 -3.89 -5.65
N TYR A 66 -6.57 -4.66 -5.89
CA TYR A 66 -5.81 -4.57 -7.14
C TYR A 66 -6.72 -4.83 -8.35
N LYS A 67 -7.59 -5.84 -8.23
CA LYS A 67 -8.53 -6.22 -9.28
C LYS A 67 -9.46 -5.06 -9.64
N GLU A 68 -9.99 -4.35 -8.66
CA GLU A 68 -10.86 -3.20 -8.87
C GLU A 68 -10.14 -2.08 -9.64
N LEU A 69 -8.91 -1.74 -9.26
CA LEU A 69 -8.12 -0.71 -9.97
C LEU A 69 -7.66 -1.18 -11.36
N MET A 70 -7.39 -2.47 -11.52
CA MET A 70 -7.08 -3.06 -12.83
C MET A 70 -8.29 -2.97 -13.78
N GLU A 71 -9.49 -3.27 -13.29
CA GLU A 71 -10.73 -3.13 -14.07
C GLU A 71 -11.03 -1.67 -14.38
N ALA A 72 -10.88 -0.77 -13.39
CA ALA A 72 -11.08 0.67 -13.56
C ALA A 72 -10.17 1.28 -14.63
N THR A 73 -8.96 0.75 -14.80
CA THR A 73 -7.95 1.21 -15.78
C THR A 73 -7.94 0.41 -17.08
N ASN A 74 -8.91 -0.51 -17.27
CA ASN A 74 -8.96 -1.43 -18.41
C ASN A 74 -7.62 -2.16 -18.63
N GLY A 75 -7.05 -2.68 -17.54
CA GLY A 75 -5.75 -3.36 -17.54
C GLY A 75 -4.55 -2.42 -17.64
N PHE A 76 -4.63 -1.22 -17.05
CA PHE A 76 -3.56 -0.20 -17.08
C PHE A 76 -3.17 0.25 -18.50
N LYS A 77 -4.18 0.44 -19.37
CA LYS A 77 -3.97 0.70 -20.80
C LYS A 77 -3.58 2.15 -21.11
N GLU A 78 -4.16 3.12 -20.39
CA GLU A 78 -4.00 4.55 -20.69
C GLU A 78 -3.05 5.22 -19.68
N GLU A 79 -1.76 5.24 -20.01
CA GLU A 79 -0.73 5.94 -19.24
C GLU A 79 -0.85 7.46 -19.43
N GLN A 80 -1.01 8.19 -18.33
CA GLN A 80 -1.05 9.66 -18.31
C GLN A 80 0.34 10.26 -18.04
N GLY A 81 1.20 9.53 -17.35
CA GLY A 81 2.54 9.99 -17.03
C GLY A 81 3.37 8.95 -16.31
N ARG A 82 4.69 9.12 -16.39
CA ARG A 82 5.68 8.26 -15.76
C ARG A 82 6.82 9.10 -15.22
N GLY A 83 7.24 8.78 -14.00
CA GLY A 83 8.34 9.46 -13.33
C GLY A 83 9.10 8.52 -12.41
N ALA A 84 10.00 9.11 -11.61
CA ALA A 84 10.79 8.38 -10.61
C ALA A 84 9.93 7.65 -9.56
N PHE A 85 8.69 8.11 -9.40
CA PHE A 85 7.75 7.67 -8.37
C PHE A 85 6.70 6.67 -8.88
N GLY A 86 6.86 6.19 -10.11
CA GLY A 86 5.97 5.23 -10.74
C GLY A 86 5.21 5.78 -11.94
N ILE A 87 4.07 5.15 -12.22
CA ILE A 87 3.30 5.36 -13.45
C ILE A 87 1.86 5.72 -13.08
N VAL A 88 1.34 6.76 -13.70
CA VAL A 88 -0.03 7.23 -13.51
C VAL A 88 -0.89 6.77 -14.68
N TYR A 89 -2.01 6.13 -14.36
CA TYR A 89 -2.99 5.65 -15.33
C TYR A 89 -4.31 6.38 -15.14
N LYS A 90 -5.02 6.62 -16.24
CA LYS A 90 -6.41 7.06 -16.18
C LYS A 90 -7.33 5.87 -15.97
N GLY A 91 -8.34 6.04 -15.13
CA GLY A 91 -9.38 5.05 -14.92
C GLY A 91 -10.75 5.66 -14.69
N LEU A 92 -11.75 4.80 -14.68
CA LEU A 92 -13.12 5.12 -14.29
C LEU A 92 -13.51 4.21 -13.14
N THR A 93 -13.77 4.78 -11.96
CA THR A 93 -14.25 3.95 -10.85
C THR A 93 -15.74 3.68 -11.01
N GLN A 94 -16.19 2.53 -10.53
CA GLN A 94 -17.63 2.23 -10.43
C GLN A 94 -18.30 2.90 -9.22
N ILE A 95 -17.61 3.81 -8.53
CA ILE A 95 -18.17 4.59 -7.43
C ILE A 95 -18.94 5.75 -8.05
N GLY A 96 -20.28 5.70 -7.96
CA GLY A 96 -21.14 6.67 -8.61
C GLY A 96 -21.15 6.52 -10.14
N SER A 97 -21.63 7.55 -10.84
CA SER A 97 -21.85 7.58 -12.29
C SER A 97 -20.56 7.63 -13.15
N GLY A 98 -19.54 6.85 -12.81
CA GLY A 98 -18.28 6.76 -13.56
C GLY A 98 -17.38 7.98 -13.36
N VAL A 99 -16.95 8.23 -12.11
CA VAL A 99 -16.03 9.33 -11.80
C VAL A 99 -14.64 9.02 -12.38
N PRO A 100 -14.06 9.92 -13.20
CA PRO A 100 -12.70 9.79 -13.69
C PRO A 100 -11.68 9.90 -12.55
N VAL A 101 -10.70 8.99 -12.55
CA VAL A 101 -9.62 8.95 -11.54
C VAL A 101 -8.25 8.81 -12.16
N ALA A 102 -7.25 9.33 -11.45
CA ALA A 102 -5.84 9.07 -11.70
C ALA A 102 -5.34 8.01 -10.73
N ILE A 103 -4.72 6.94 -11.23
CA ILE A 103 -4.21 5.82 -10.44
C ILE A 103 -2.70 5.77 -10.59
N LYS A 104 -1.97 6.19 -9.55
CA LYS A 104 -0.50 6.14 -9.49
C LYS A 104 -0.06 4.79 -8.96
N LYS A 105 0.51 3.96 -9.83
CA LYS A 105 1.17 2.70 -9.47
C LYS A 105 2.60 2.98 -9.04
N VAL A 106 2.89 2.76 -7.75
CA VAL A 106 4.17 3.11 -7.14
C VAL A 106 5.22 2.06 -7.48
N ASP A 107 6.42 2.50 -7.87
CA ASP A 107 7.54 1.60 -8.14
C ASP A 107 8.23 1.18 -6.83
N ARG A 108 8.43 -0.12 -6.66
CA ARG A 108 8.90 -0.73 -5.41
C ARG A 108 10.41 -0.90 -5.31
N PHE A 109 11.16 -0.60 -6.37
CA PHE A 109 12.61 -0.76 -6.36
C PHE A 109 13.33 0.30 -5.50
N VAL A 110 12.61 1.31 -5.01
CA VAL A 110 13.16 2.41 -4.22
C VAL A 110 12.73 2.24 -2.77
N LYS A 111 13.66 2.02 -1.82
CA LYS A 111 13.36 1.91 -0.37
C LYS A 111 12.58 3.12 0.18
N GLU A 112 12.62 4.24 -0.51
CA GLU A 112 11.94 5.49 -0.20
C GLU A 112 10.44 5.48 -0.55
N SER A 113 10.00 4.56 -1.43
CA SER A 113 8.59 4.43 -1.86
C SER A 113 7.62 4.17 -0.70
N ASP A 114 8.10 3.53 0.37
CA ASP A 114 7.30 3.22 1.56
C ASP A 114 6.98 4.45 2.40
N LYS A 115 7.86 5.45 2.38
CA LYS A 115 7.60 6.74 3.03
C LYS A 115 6.69 7.58 2.14
N GLU A 116 6.99 7.64 0.85
CA GLU A 116 6.21 8.41 -0.13
C GLU A 116 4.73 8.01 -0.14
N PHE A 117 4.45 6.70 -0.22
CA PHE A 117 3.07 6.18 -0.19
C PHE A 117 2.29 6.59 1.07
N LYS A 118 2.99 6.87 2.18
CA LYS A 118 2.37 7.25 3.46
C LYS A 118 2.29 8.76 3.68
N THR A 119 3.02 9.55 2.89
CA THR A 119 3.11 11.01 3.06
C THR A 119 2.30 11.79 2.04
N GLU A 120 1.76 11.14 1.01
CA GLU A 120 0.91 11.81 0.04
C GLU A 120 -0.44 12.23 0.64
N VAL A 121 -0.83 13.46 0.32
CA VAL A 121 -2.06 14.12 0.79
C VAL A 121 -3.11 14.13 -0.32
N ASP A 122 -4.38 14.34 0.05
CA ASP A 122 -5.52 14.48 -0.87
C ASP A 122 -5.78 13.25 -1.78
N VAL A 123 -5.43 12.08 -1.26
CA VAL A 123 -5.76 10.79 -1.84
C VAL A 123 -7.24 10.52 -1.58
N ILE A 124 -7.99 10.00 -2.56
CA ILE A 124 -9.38 9.56 -2.35
C ILE A 124 -9.45 8.07 -1.95
N GLY A 125 -8.41 7.32 -2.26
CA GLY A 125 -8.19 5.99 -1.73
C GLY A 125 -6.90 5.34 -2.22
N PHE A 126 -6.64 4.13 -1.75
CA PHE A 126 -5.39 3.44 -2.00
C PHE A 126 -5.60 1.93 -2.13
N CYS A 127 -4.62 1.26 -2.71
CA CYS A 127 -4.48 -0.19 -2.70
C CYS A 127 -3.11 -0.55 -2.11
N ASP A 128 -3.08 -1.44 -1.12
CA ASP A 128 -1.85 -2.01 -0.55
C ASP A 128 -1.98 -3.54 -0.50
N GLU A 129 -1.92 -4.18 -1.67
CA GLU A 129 -2.04 -5.64 -1.81
C GLU A 129 -0.72 -6.27 -2.23
N GLY A 130 0.06 -6.74 -1.25
CA GLY A 130 1.26 -7.51 -1.54
C GLY A 130 2.28 -6.69 -2.31
N GLN A 131 2.48 -6.98 -3.60
CA GLN A 131 3.36 -6.21 -4.51
C GLN A 131 2.67 -5.04 -5.23
N HIS A 132 1.36 -4.92 -5.06
CA HIS A 132 0.55 -3.93 -5.75
C HIS A 132 0.23 -2.78 -4.80
N ARG A 133 0.97 -1.67 -4.95
CA ARG A 133 0.68 -0.42 -4.25
C ARG A 133 0.27 0.66 -5.24
N MET A 134 -0.90 1.23 -5.00
CA MET A 134 -1.46 2.27 -5.84
C MET A 134 -2.15 3.33 -5.01
N LEU A 135 -2.02 4.58 -5.45
CA LEU A 135 -2.75 5.72 -4.91
C LEU A 135 -3.78 6.17 -5.95
N VAL A 136 -4.97 6.54 -5.48
CA VAL A 136 -6.10 6.95 -6.30
C VAL A 136 -6.43 8.40 -5.98
N TYR A 137 -6.51 9.22 -7.02
CA TYR A 137 -6.84 10.65 -6.96
C TYR A 137 -8.00 10.96 -7.90
N GLU A 138 -8.63 12.09 -7.67
CA GLU A 138 -9.47 12.72 -8.68
C GLU A 138 -8.65 12.99 -9.96
N PHE A 139 -9.27 12.80 -11.12
CA PHE A 139 -8.62 13.08 -12.39
C PHE A 139 -8.78 14.55 -12.79
N LEU A 140 -7.66 15.26 -12.85
CA LEU A 140 -7.61 16.67 -13.26
C LEU A 140 -7.38 16.76 -14.78
N SER A 141 -8.46 17.05 -15.52
CA SER A 141 -8.54 16.87 -16.98
C SER A 141 -7.66 17.80 -17.80
N ASN A 142 -7.32 18.97 -17.27
CA ASN A 142 -6.50 19.97 -17.94
C ASN A 142 -4.99 19.75 -17.72
N GLY A 143 -4.58 18.75 -16.94
CA GLY A 143 -3.19 18.34 -16.80
C GLY A 143 -2.30 19.35 -16.07
N ALA A 144 -0.98 19.26 -16.33
CA ALA A 144 0.04 19.99 -15.59
C ALA A 144 0.26 21.42 -16.11
N LEU A 145 0.59 22.34 -15.19
CA LEU A 145 0.94 23.74 -15.46
C LEU A 145 2.05 23.88 -16.52
N ALA A 146 3.00 22.93 -16.51
CA ALA A 146 4.10 22.89 -17.46
C ALA A 146 3.62 22.97 -18.92
N SER A 147 2.51 22.31 -19.26
CA SER A 147 1.94 22.30 -20.62
C SER A 147 1.52 23.71 -21.08
N PHE A 148 1.12 24.56 -20.15
CA PHE A 148 0.68 25.93 -20.46
C PHE A 148 1.82 26.96 -20.41
N LEU A 149 2.82 26.72 -19.57
CA LEU A 149 4.00 27.58 -19.51
C LEU A 149 4.91 27.35 -20.72
N PHE A 150 5.15 26.09 -21.06
CA PHE A 150 6.13 25.69 -22.06
C PHE A 150 5.53 25.22 -23.38
N GLY A 151 4.23 24.93 -23.43
CA GLY A 151 3.53 24.57 -24.68
C GLY A 151 2.99 25.79 -25.44
N ASP A 152 2.21 25.51 -26.48
CA ASP A 152 1.72 26.53 -27.42
C ASP A 152 0.56 27.36 -26.87
N VAL A 153 -0.29 26.75 -26.04
CA VAL A 153 -1.42 27.43 -25.41
C VAL A 153 -0.93 28.24 -24.22
N LYS A 154 -1.10 29.57 -24.28
CA LYS A 154 -0.64 30.48 -23.22
C LYS A 154 -1.79 30.94 -22.34
N LEU A 155 -1.58 30.85 -21.02
CA LEU A 155 -2.48 31.41 -20.02
C LEU A 155 -2.46 32.94 -20.06
N SER A 156 -3.64 33.53 -19.88
CA SER A 156 -3.80 34.97 -19.67
C SER A 156 -3.14 35.43 -18.36
N TRP A 157 -2.88 36.73 -18.23
CA TRP A 157 -2.31 37.28 -17.00
C TRP A 157 -3.19 37.02 -15.77
N ASN A 158 -4.50 37.11 -15.93
CA ASN A 158 -5.44 36.84 -14.84
C ASN A 158 -5.34 35.38 -14.37
N GLN A 159 -5.39 34.41 -15.29
CA GLN A 159 -5.24 32.99 -14.95
C GLN A 159 -3.90 32.70 -14.24
N ARG A 160 -2.79 33.26 -14.74
CA ARG A 160 -1.49 33.12 -14.08
C ARG A 160 -1.50 33.63 -12.65
N THR A 161 -2.18 34.75 -12.41
CA THR A 161 -2.30 35.35 -11.08
C THR A 161 -3.14 34.46 -10.15
N GLN A 162 -4.27 33.93 -10.64
CA GLN A 162 -5.10 32.99 -9.87
C GLN A 162 -4.34 31.72 -9.52
N ILE A 163 -3.64 31.13 -10.48
CA ILE A 163 -2.82 29.93 -10.26
C ILE A 163 -1.72 30.20 -9.23
N ALA A 164 -1.00 31.32 -9.35
CA ALA A 164 0.05 31.67 -8.39
C ALA A 164 -0.52 31.85 -6.97
N PHE A 165 -1.69 32.48 -6.86
CA PHE A 165 -2.39 32.62 -5.58
C PHE A 165 -2.81 31.26 -5.02
N GLY A 166 -3.39 30.38 -5.84
CA GLY A 166 -3.76 29.02 -5.46
C GLY A 166 -2.56 28.19 -4.97
N ILE A 167 -1.43 28.24 -5.67
CA ILE A 167 -0.18 27.58 -5.25
C ILE A 167 0.28 28.12 -3.88
N ALA A 168 0.29 29.43 -3.70
CA ALA A 168 0.69 30.04 -2.43
C ALA A 168 -0.24 29.64 -1.27
N ARG A 169 -1.55 29.57 -1.51
CA ARG A 169 -2.55 29.10 -0.54
C ARG A 169 -2.34 27.62 -0.20
N GLY A 170 -2.11 26.77 -1.19
CA GLY A 170 -1.80 25.35 -0.96
C GLY A 170 -0.53 25.16 -0.13
N LEU A 171 0.52 25.94 -0.41
CA LEU A 171 1.76 25.91 0.38
C LEU A 171 1.55 26.40 1.82
N LEU A 172 0.79 27.47 2.02
CA LEU A 172 0.41 27.94 3.36
C LEU A 172 -0.32 26.84 4.14
N TYR A 173 -1.28 26.17 3.50
CA TYR A 173 -2.01 25.08 4.11
C TYR A 173 -1.07 23.97 4.59
N LEU A 174 -0.17 23.50 3.71
CA LEU A 174 0.80 22.45 4.03
C LEU A 174 1.76 22.83 5.15
N HIS A 175 2.18 24.10 5.19
CA HIS A 175 3.22 24.55 6.12
C HIS A 175 2.66 24.89 7.51
N ASP A 176 1.48 25.51 7.57
CA ASP A 176 0.99 26.18 8.78
C ASP A 176 -0.40 25.69 9.24
N GLU A 177 -1.24 25.18 8.34
CA GLU A 177 -2.63 24.80 8.67
C GLU A 177 -2.80 23.28 8.91
N CYS A 178 -1.90 22.44 8.39
CA CYS A 178 -1.86 21.01 8.71
C CYS A 178 -1.43 20.75 10.16
N SER A 179 -1.97 19.68 10.76
CA SER A 179 -1.65 19.27 12.15
C SER A 179 -0.17 18.93 12.36
N THR A 180 0.50 18.50 11.29
CA THR A 180 1.95 18.36 11.20
C THR A 180 2.38 19.15 9.97
N GLN A 181 3.43 19.96 10.09
CA GLN A 181 3.99 20.68 8.96
C GLN A 181 4.47 19.71 7.87
N ILE A 182 4.02 19.93 6.63
CA ILE A 182 4.35 19.12 5.45
C ILE A 182 5.22 19.94 4.51
N ILE A 183 6.42 19.45 4.21
CA ILE A 183 7.30 20.05 3.20
C ILE A 183 7.15 19.27 1.89
N HIS A 184 6.63 19.90 0.83
CA HIS A 184 6.36 19.22 -0.44
C HIS A 184 7.63 18.73 -1.16
N CYS A 185 8.76 19.45 -1.04
CA CYS A 185 10.08 19.10 -1.62
C CYS A 185 10.20 19.00 -3.15
N ASP A 186 9.10 19.04 -3.92
CA ASP A 186 9.11 18.88 -5.39
C ASP A 186 8.11 19.83 -6.07
N ILE A 187 8.11 21.10 -5.65
CA ILE A 187 7.27 22.13 -6.26
C ILE A 187 7.89 22.54 -7.60
N LYS A 188 7.21 22.17 -8.68
CA LYS A 188 7.58 22.47 -10.06
C LYS A 188 6.35 22.46 -10.97
N PRO A 189 6.36 23.13 -12.13
CA PRO A 189 5.20 23.18 -13.02
C PRO A 189 4.65 21.82 -13.47
N GLN A 190 5.46 20.77 -13.46
CA GLN A 190 5.04 19.41 -13.82
C GLN A 190 4.17 18.75 -12.75
N ASN A 191 4.26 19.20 -11.50
CA ASN A 191 3.53 18.66 -10.36
C ASN A 191 2.37 19.54 -9.91
N ILE A 192 2.20 20.72 -10.53
CA ILE A 192 1.00 21.54 -10.33
C ILE A 192 -0.01 21.11 -11.38
N LEU A 193 -0.91 20.21 -10.97
CA LEU A 193 -2.08 19.83 -11.75
C LEU A 193 -3.20 20.81 -11.49
N LEU A 194 -4.08 20.94 -12.47
CA LEU A 194 -5.08 21.97 -12.44
C LEU A 194 -6.39 21.41 -12.98
N ASP A 195 -7.47 21.82 -12.31
CA ASP A 195 -8.82 21.25 -12.41
C ASP A 195 -9.59 21.77 -13.64
N GLU A 196 -10.90 21.58 -13.67
CA GLU A 196 -11.76 22.10 -14.75
C GLU A 196 -12.02 23.62 -14.66
N HIS A 197 -11.59 24.24 -13.56
CA HIS A 197 -11.99 25.59 -13.15
C HIS A 197 -10.86 26.64 -13.16
N TYR A 198 -9.60 26.26 -13.41
CA TYR A 198 -8.43 27.12 -13.70
C TYR A 198 -8.59 28.64 -13.51
#